data_AF-A0A9X1P3M8-F1
#
_entry.id   AF-A0A9X1P3M8-F1
#
_cell.length_a   1.000
_cell.length_b   1.000
_cell.length_c   1.000
_cell.angle_alpha   90.00
_cell.angle_beta   90.00
_cell.angle_gamma   90.00
#
_symmetry.space_group_name_H-M   'P 1'
#
loop_
_entity.id
_entity.type
_entity.pdbx_description
1 polymer ?
#
loop_
_entity_poly.entity_id
_entity_poly.type
_entity_poly.pdbx_seq_one_letter_code
_entity_poly.pdbx_strand_id
1 'polypeptide(L)'
;MTPEAFKDWRKRLGLKQKEAAEKLGLKKRVIQYYEKGHRDGKTVEIPKNVELACVALALGYEGYDAALLKEAPSSAGPADDEADGSDDE
;
A
#
# COMPACT_ATOMS: atom_id res chain seq x y z
N MET A 1 -1.39 6.69 7.47
CA MET A 1 -1.58 5.74 8.60
C MET A 1 -1.16 6.38 9.91
N THR A 2 -1.93 6.25 11.01
CA THR A 2 -1.54 6.78 12.34
C THR A 2 -0.61 5.80 13.09
N PRO A 3 0.13 6.26 14.12
CA PRO A 3 0.95 5.37 14.96
C PRO A 3 0.18 4.19 15.56
N GLU A 4 -1.05 4.45 16.02
CA GLU A 4 -1.95 3.45 16.59
C GLU A 4 -2.37 2.43 15.53
N ALA A 5 -2.77 2.90 14.35
CA ALA A 5 -3.15 2.03 13.24
C ALA A 5 -1.98 1.14 12.77
N PHE A 6 -0.75 1.67 12.75
CA PHE A 6 0.45 0.89 12.40
C PHE A 6 0.76 -0.18 13.45
N LYS A 7 0.65 0.18 14.73
CA LYS A 7 0.84 -0.78 15.84
C LYS A 7 -0.21 -1.89 15.80
N ASP A 8 -1.46 -1.55 15.52
CA ASP A 8 -2.57 -2.50 15.43
C ASP A 8 -2.42 -3.41 14.21
N TRP A 9 -2.07 -2.86 13.04
CA TRP A 9 -1.72 -3.64 11.85
C TRP A 9 -0.67 -4.71 12.18
N ARG A 10 0.45 -4.32 12.81
CA ARG A 10 1.52 -5.25 13.17
C ARG A 10 1.02 -6.37 14.08
N LYS A 11 0.26 -6.01 15.12
CA LYS A 11 -0.29 -6.97 16.08
C LYS A 11 -1.30 -7.92 15.44
N ARG A 12 -2.15 -7.43 14.52
CA ARG A 12 -3.12 -8.25 13.78
C ARG A 12 -2.43 -9.32 12.93
N LEU A 13 -1.26 -9.02 12.38
CA LEU A 13 -0.43 -9.99 11.67
C LEU A 13 0.41 -10.88 12.59
N GLY A 14 0.29 -10.75 13.93
CA GLY A 14 1.06 -11.54 14.89
C GLY A 14 2.56 -11.21 14.92
N LEU A 15 3.00 -10.13 14.26
CA LEU A 15 4.41 -9.83 14.07
C LEU A 15 5.03 -9.15 15.31
N LYS A 16 6.22 -9.56 15.69
CA LYS A 16 7.10 -8.80 16.59
C LYS A 16 7.68 -7.59 15.84
N GLN A 17 8.12 -6.57 16.58
CA GLN A 17 8.75 -5.39 15.97
C GLN A 17 9.96 -5.73 15.08
N LYS A 18 10.72 -6.78 15.40
CA LYS A 18 11.85 -7.23 14.58
C LYS A 18 11.38 -7.84 13.25
N GLU A 19 10.40 -8.73 13.31
CA GLU A 19 9.83 -9.40 12.13
C GLU A 19 9.15 -8.40 11.19
N ALA A 20 8.41 -7.43 11.72
CA ALA A 20 7.84 -6.35 10.94
C ALA A 20 8.93 -5.50 10.24
N ALA A 21 10.05 -5.26 10.92
CA ALA A 21 11.18 -4.55 10.34
C ALA A 21 11.80 -5.33 9.18
N GLU A 22 11.99 -6.64 9.35
CA GLU A 22 12.51 -7.53 8.29
C GLU A 22 11.58 -7.56 7.08
N LYS A 23 10.27 -7.76 7.27
CA LYS A 23 9.28 -7.76 6.19
C LYS A 23 9.15 -6.43 5.45
N LEU A 24 9.35 -5.30 6.15
CA LEU A 24 9.30 -3.97 5.55
C LEU A 24 10.64 -3.50 4.99
N GLY A 25 11.74 -4.26 5.17
CA GLY A 25 13.08 -3.82 4.79
C GLY A 25 13.59 -2.62 5.59
N LEU A 26 13.16 -2.49 6.86
CA LEU A 26 13.49 -1.37 7.74
C LEU A 26 14.34 -1.82 8.93
N LYS A 27 14.97 -0.86 9.63
CA LYS A 27 15.58 -1.12 10.93
C LYS A 27 14.49 -1.23 12.00
N LYS A 28 14.62 -2.15 12.97
CA LYS A 28 13.68 -2.27 14.12
C LYS A 28 13.40 -0.93 14.81
N ARG A 29 14.40 -0.06 14.92
CA ARG A 29 14.25 1.27 15.54
C ARG A 29 13.26 2.16 14.79
N VAL A 30 13.14 2.02 13.46
CA VAL A 30 12.17 2.76 12.64
C VAL A 30 10.75 2.34 12.97
N ILE A 31 10.50 1.03 13.13
CA ILE A 31 9.21 0.50 13.60
C ILE A 31 8.81 1.14 14.93
N GLN A 32 9.76 1.29 15.86
CA GLN A 32 9.50 1.95 17.14
C GLN A 32 9.14 3.44 17.00
N TYR A 33 9.76 4.15 16.06
CA TYR A 33 9.43 5.55 15.80
C TYR A 33 8.03 5.70 15.20
N TYR A 34 7.66 4.83 14.25
CA TYR A 34 6.32 4.82 13.68
C TYR A 34 5.24 4.48 14.72
N GLU A 35 5.45 3.49 15.59
CA GLU A 35 4.48 3.16 16.64
C GLU A 35 4.36 4.23 17.74
N LYS A 36 5.40 5.03 17.95
CA LYS A 36 5.38 6.15 18.91
C LYS A 36 4.87 7.45 18.27
N GLY A 37 4.98 7.58 16.96
CA GLY A 37 4.69 8.82 16.23
C GLY A 37 5.72 9.93 16.42
N HIS A 38 6.84 9.70 17.11
CA HIS A 38 7.85 10.73 17.34
C HIS A 38 9.28 10.19 17.53
N ARG A 39 10.28 11.05 17.25
CA ARG A 39 11.72 10.85 17.47
C ARG A 39 12.34 12.16 17.92
N ASP A 40 13.04 12.15 19.05
CA ASP A 40 13.77 13.31 19.59
C ASP A 40 12.90 14.59 19.66
N GLY A 41 11.65 14.42 20.11
CA GLY A 41 10.66 15.51 20.21
C GLY A 41 10.01 15.93 18.90
N LYS A 42 10.42 15.37 17.76
CA LYS A 42 9.81 15.64 16.44
C LYS A 42 8.81 14.56 16.07
N THR A 43 7.70 14.96 15.45
CA THR A 43 6.74 14.00 14.88
C THR A 43 7.43 13.18 13.78
N VAL A 44 7.13 11.88 13.75
CA VAL A 44 7.59 10.96 12.71
C VAL A 44 6.36 10.42 12.02
N GLU A 45 6.20 10.81 10.77
CA GLU A 45 5.15 10.30 9.91
C GLU A 45 5.56 8.97 9.27
N ILE A 46 4.58 8.12 9.01
CA ILE A 46 4.75 6.89 8.24
C ILE A 46 4.70 7.27 6.76
N PRO A 47 5.80 7.09 6.00
CA PRO A 47 5.82 7.49 4.60
C PRO A 47 4.90 6.59 3.75
N LYS A 48 4.47 7.12 2.60
CA LYS A 48 3.49 6.45 1.73
C LYS A 48 3.92 5.06 1.28
N ASN A 49 5.21 4.87 0.96
CA ASN A 49 5.73 3.57 0.55
C ASN A 49 5.61 2.51 1.66
N VAL A 50 5.81 2.89 2.93
CA VAL A 50 5.63 2.00 4.08
C VAL A 50 4.15 1.68 4.28
N GLU A 51 3.28 2.68 4.17
CA GLU A 51 1.83 2.46 4.27
C GLU A 51 1.33 1.48 3.20
N LEU A 52 1.78 1.62 1.94
CA LEU A 52 1.45 0.68 0.87
C LEU A 52 2.03 -0.72 1.10
N ALA A 53 3.26 -0.82 1.61
CA ALA A 53 3.87 -2.10 1.97
C ALA A 53 3.11 -2.81 3.10
N CYS A 54 2.56 -2.08 4.08
CA CYS A 54 1.70 -2.66 5.11
C CYS A 54 0.42 -3.28 4.51
N VAL A 55 -0.17 -2.65 3.51
CA VAL A 55 -1.33 -3.22 2.78
C VAL A 55 -0.92 -4.49 2.05
N ALA A 56 0.19 -4.46 1.31
CA ALA A 56 0.71 -5.61 0.59
C ALA A 56 0.92 -6.82 1.53
N LEU A 57 1.60 -6.60 2.67
CA LEU A 57 1.83 -7.64 3.68
C LEU A 57 0.53 -8.17 4.31
N ALA A 58 -0.47 -7.30 4.53
CA ALA A 58 -1.77 -7.72 5.04
C ALA A 58 -2.57 -8.58 4.05
N LEU A 59 -2.32 -8.40 2.76
CA LEU A 59 -2.88 -9.22 1.68
C LEU A 59 -2.04 -10.48 1.39
N GLY A 60 -0.92 -10.69 2.10
CA GLY A 60 -0.04 -11.84 1.93
C GLY A 60 1.08 -11.66 0.88
N TYR A 61 1.26 -10.45 0.35
CA TYR A 61 2.35 -10.16 -0.59
C TYR A 61 3.62 -9.78 0.16
N GLU A 62 4.65 -10.61 0.05
CA GLU A 62 5.98 -10.37 0.65
C GLU A 62 7.01 -9.81 -0.34
N GLY A 63 6.63 -9.69 -1.62
CA GLY A 63 7.49 -9.20 -2.69
C GLY A 63 6.67 -8.72 -3.88
N TYR A 64 7.36 -8.11 -4.85
CA TYR A 64 6.75 -7.73 -6.11
C TYR A 64 6.45 -8.96 -6.97
N ASP A 65 5.24 -9.04 -7.47
CA ASP A 65 4.81 -10.03 -8.46
C ASP A 65 4.24 -9.32 -9.69
N ALA A 66 4.93 -9.48 -10.82
CA ALA A 66 4.52 -8.89 -12.10
C ALA A 66 3.21 -9.46 -12.64
N ALA A 67 2.79 -10.66 -12.19
CA ALA A 67 1.52 -11.24 -12.61
C ALA A 67 0.31 -10.40 -12.15
N LEU A 68 0.43 -9.67 -11.04
CA LEU A 68 -0.63 -8.79 -10.52
C LEU A 68 -1.00 -7.65 -11.48
N LEU A 69 -0.11 -7.28 -12.40
CA LEU A 69 -0.38 -6.23 -13.39
C LEU A 69 -1.22 -6.72 -14.57
N LYS A 70 -1.30 -8.04 -14.82
CA LYS A 70 -2.10 -8.60 -15.92
C LYS A 70 -3.60 -8.55 -15.67
N GLU A 71 -4.02 -8.42 -14.41
CA GLU A 71 -5.43 -8.41 -14.01
C GLU A 71 -5.96 -7.02 -13.68
N ALA A 72 -5.16 -5.96 -13.83
CA ALA A 72 -5.71 -4.61 -13.77
C ALA A 72 -6.70 -4.47 -14.95
N PRO A 73 -8.01 -4.26 -14.69
CA PRO A 73 -8.93 -4.01 -15.78
C PRO A 73 -8.41 -2.79 -16.52
N SER A 74 -8.03 -2.99 -17.78
CA SER A 74 -7.83 -1.90 -18.72
C SER A 74 -9.13 -1.10 -18.63
N SER A 75 -9.05 0.09 -18.05
CA SER A 75 -10.15 1.04 -18.11
C SER A 75 -10.39 1.29 -19.59
N ALA A 76 -11.37 0.58 -20.13
CA ALA A 76 -11.94 0.84 -21.44
C ALA A 76 -12.30 2.32 -21.47
N GLY A 77 -11.58 3.09 -22.29
CA GLY A 77 -12.14 4.33 -22.83
C GLY A 77 -13.35 3.95 -23.69
N PRO A 78 -14.42 4.75 -23.69
CA PRO A 78 -15.65 4.41 -24.40
C PRO A 78 -15.39 4.27 -25.90
N ALA A 79 -16.12 3.33 -26.49
CA ALA A 79 -16.19 3.12 -27.92
C ALA A 79 -16.78 4.38 -28.59
N ASP A 80 -15.99 5.05 -29.42
CA ASP A 80 -16.53 5.95 -30.44
C ASP A 80 -17.01 5.09 -31.61
N ASP A 81 -18.20 4.51 -31.47
CA ASP A 81 -18.99 3.97 -32.58
C ASP A 81 -20.38 4.63 -32.50
N GLU A 82 -20.45 5.86 -33.01
CA GLU A 82 -21.70 6.51 -33.41
C GLU A 82 -21.63 6.66 -34.93
N ALA A 83 -22.06 5.60 -35.61
CA ALA A 83 -22.59 5.71 -36.95
C ALA A 83 -23.93 6.45 -36.87
N ASP A 84 -23.94 7.75 -37.18
CA ASP A 84 -25.18 8.44 -37.56
C ASP A 84 -25.25 8.49 -39.08
N GLY A 85 -26.07 7.58 -39.62
CA GLY A 85 -26.57 7.66 -40.98
C GLY A 85 -27.84 8.51 -41.01
N SER A 86 -27.77 9.65 -41.69
CA SER A 86 -28.88 10.44 -42.22
C SER A 86 -28.27 11.31 -43.34
N ASP A 87 -28.87 11.61 -44.48
CA ASP A 87 -30.17 11.38 -45.10
C ASP A 87 -29.99 11.76 -46.60
N ASP A 88 -30.79 11.18 -47.49
CA ASP A 88 -31.20 11.62 -48.84
C ASP A 88 -30.39 12.68 -49.66
N GLU A 89 -29.98 12.30 -50.88
CA GLU A 89 -30.38 12.96 -52.15
C GLU A 89 -30.11 12.09 -53.40
#